data_AF-A0A328TG05-F1
#
_entry.id   AF-A0A328TG05-F1
#
_cell.length_a   1.000
_cell.length_b   1.000
_cell.length_c   1.000
_cell.angle_alpha   90.00
_cell.angle_beta   90.00
_cell.angle_gamma   90.00
#
_symmetry.space_group_name_H-M   'P 1'
#
loop_
_entity.id
_entity.type
_entity.pdbx_description
1 polymer ?
#
loop_
_entity_poly.entity_id
_entity_poly.type
_entity_poly.pdbx_seq_one_letter_code
_entity_poly.pdbx_strand_id
1 'polypeptide(L)' 'MNTFDYQLEIDFPEPLISQFNLDPVVRKEQLWLSGHQRQRPAQLMERVNQTVFLQNFDGERVTYPVSL' A
#
# COMPACT_ATOMS: atom_id res chain seq x y z
N MET A 1 8.39 5.33 -20.05
CA MET A 1 7.66 4.45 -19.12
C MET A 1 7.78 5.05 -17.74
N ASN A 2 6.69 5.10 -16.97
CA ASN A 2 6.73 5.58 -15.59
C ASN A 2 7.29 4.45 -14.70
N THR A 3 8.16 4.80 -13.76
CA THR A 3 8.72 3.86 -12.79
C THR A 3 8.01 4.07 -11.45
N PHE A 4 7.77 3.00 -10.71
CA PHE A 4 7.06 3.06 -9.43
C PHE A 4 7.88 2.39 -8.32
N ASP A 5 7.87 3.01 -7.15
CA ASP A 5 8.45 2.44 -5.94
C ASP A 5 7.32 1.80 -5.13
N TYR A 6 7.55 0.60 -4.63
CA TYR A 6 6.59 -0.14 -3.82
C TYR A 6 7.20 -0.49 -2.47
N GLN A 7 6.43 -0.36 -1.39
CA GLN A 7 6.82 -0.76 -0.05
C GLN A 7 5.69 -1.52 0.63
N LEU A 8 6.08 -2.61 1.28
CA LEU A 8 5.24 -3.40 2.15
C LEU A 8 5.86 -3.42 3.55
N GLU A 9 5.10 -2.96 4.54
CA GLU A 9 5.42 -3.12 5.95
C GLU A 9 4.61 -4.30 6.50
N ILE A 10 5.35 -5.29 6.99
CA ILE A 10 4.79 -6.51 7.57
C ILE A 10 5.09 -6.55 9.06
N ASP A 11 4.18 -7.17 9.78
CA ASP A 11 4.31 -7.44 11.20
C ASP A 11 4.82 -8.85 11.45
N PHE A 12 5.33 -9.04 12.66
CA PHE A 12 5.64 -10.37 13.13
C PHE A 12 4.34 -11.16 13.26
N PRO A 13 4.22 -12.32 12.60
CA PRO A 13 3.05 -13.16 12.77
C PRO A 13 2.98 -13.64 14.22
N GLU A 14 1.77 -13.75 14.76
CA GLU A 14 1.58 -14.53 15.98
C GLU A 14 2.03 -15.98 15.73
N PRO A 15 2.56 -16.69 16.75
CA PRO A 15 2.99 -18.07 16.59
C PRO A 15 1.87 -18.92 16.00
N LEU A 16 2.08 -19.39 14.77
CA LEU A 16 1.07 -20.12 14.05
C LEU A 16 0.95 -21.54 14.62
N ILE A 17 -0.27 -21.93 14.97
CA ILE A 17 -0.59 -23.32 15.33
C ILE A 17 -0.48 -24.23 14.08
N SER A 18 -0.60 -23.65 12.88
CA SER A 18 -0.59 -24.35 11.59
C SER A 18 0.49 -23.78 10.66
N GLN A 19 1.24 -24.67 10.00
CA GLN A 19 2.22 -24.30 8.97
C GLN A 19 1.59 -23.83 7.65
N PHE A 20 0.25 -23.89 7.52
CA PHE A 20 -0.45 -23.48 6.30
C PHE A 20 -0.85 -22.00 6.29
N ASN A 21 -0.70 -21.27 7.39
CA ASN A 21 -1.03 -19.84 7.48
C ASN A 21 0.21 -18.96 7.31
N LEU A 22 0.89 -19.04 6.18
CA LEU A 22 2.15 -18.31 5.93
C LEU A 22 1.97 -16.91 5.36
N ASP A 23 0.73 -16.43 5.23
CA ASP A 23 0.46 -15.09 4.74
C ASP A 23 1.04 -14.05 5.72
N PRO A 24 1.79 -13.05 5.22
CA PRO A 24 2.35 -12.02 6.08
C PRO A 24 1.25 -11.15 6.66
N VAL A 25 1.42 -10.72 7.91
CA VAL A 25 0.53 -9.73 8.53
C VAL A 25 0.88 -8.36 7.96
N VAL A 26 0.19 -7.95 6.91
CA VAL A 26 0.42 -6.65 6.25
C VAL A 26 -0.19 -5.53 7.09
N ARG A 27 0.66 -4.68 7.66
CA ARG A 27 0.24 -3.47 8.38
C ARG A 27 -0.02 -2.33 7.42
N LYS A 28 0.92 -2.12 6.50
CA LYS A 28 0.91 -0.97 5.61
C LYS A 28 1.50 -1.30 4.24
N GLU A 29 0.84 -0.80 3.20
CA GLU A 29 1.24 -0.94 1.82
C GLU A 29 1.21 0.43 1.16
N GLN A 30 2.25 0.76 0.39
CA GLN A 30 2.41 2.07 -0.22
C GLN A 30 3.01 1.96 -1.63
N LEU A 31 2.51 2.82 -2.51
CA LEU A 31 3.00 2.96 -3.89
C LEU A 31 3.33 4.42 -4.15
N TRP A 32 4.49 4.67 -4.78
CA TRP A 32 4.92 6.01 -5.18
C TRP A 32 5.36 6.03 -6.63
N LEU A 33 5.31 7.22 -7.22
CA LEU A 33 5.98 7.50 -8.49
C LEU A 33 7.49 7.64 -8.24
N SER A 34 8.31 6.76 -8.82
CA SER A 34 9.77 6.79 -8.66
C SER A 34 10.38 8.06 -9.24
N GLY A 35 11.57 8.41 -8.77
CA GLY A 35 12.29 9.61 -9.21
C GLY A 35 11.82 10.90 -8.51
N HIS A 36 10.68 10.84 -7.84
CA HIS A 36 10.33 11.80 -6.80
C HIS A 36 10.83 11.23 -5.47
N GLN A 37 11.39 12.07 -4.59
CA GLN A 37 11.64 11.65 -3.21
C GLN A 37 10.32 11.08 -2.64
N ARG A 38 10.39 10.11 -1.70
CA ARG A 38 9.21 9.50 -1.02
C ARG A 38 8.46 10.52 -0.15
N GLN A 39 7.92 11.54 -0.80
CA GLN A 39 7.16 12.63 -0.26
C GLN A 39 5.68 12.33 -0.49
N ARG A 40 4.82 12.86 0.39
CA ARG A 40 3.36 12.65 0.31
C ARG A 40 2.76 12.95 -1.07
N PRO A 41 3.16 14.00 -1.82
CA PRO A 41 2.58 14.29 -3.14
C PRO A 41 2.88 13.23 -4.20
N ALA A 42 3.95 12.46 -4.05
CA ALA A 42 4.31 11.39 -4.97
C ALA A 42 3.68 10.04 -4.59
N GLN A 43 2.96 9.98 -3.47
CA GLN A 43 2.30 8.78 -2.98
C GLN A 43 0.97 8.59 -3.70
N LEU A 44 0.86 7.50 -4.46
CA LEU A 44 -0.32 7.17 -5.25
C LEU A 44 -1.32 6.34 -4.45
N MET A 45 -0.80 5.54 -3.53
CA MET A 45 -1.60 4.65 -2.71
C MET A 45 -1.01 4.54 -1.31
N GLU A 46 -1.91 4.50 -0.34
CA GLU A 46 -1.65 4.04 1.01
C GLU A 46 -2.76 3.08 1.41
N ARG A 47 -2.43 1.85 1.75
CA ARG A 47 -3.33 0.97 2.46
C ARG A 47 -2.79 0.76 3.86
N VAL A 48 -3.62 1.03 4.85
CA VAL A 48 -3.34 0.74 6.27
C VAL A 48 -4.38 -0.26 6.72
N ASN A 49 -3.94 -1.47 7.04
CA ASN A 49 -4.81 -2.62 7.31
C ASN A 49 -5.82 -2.83 6.15
N GLN A 50 -7.12 -2.63 6.41
CA GLN A 50 -8.20 -2.79 5.44
C GLN A 50 -8.66 -1.47 4.79
N THR A 51 -8.07 -0.34 5.18
CA THR A 51 -8.44 0.98 4.65
C THR A 51 -7.49 1.37 3.52
N VAL A 52 -8.04 1.78 2.37
CA VAL A 52 -7.27 2.23 1.21
C VAL A 52 -7.49 3.72 0.97
N PHE A 53 -6.40 4.43 0.74
CA PHE A 53 -6.37 5.81 0.30
C PHE A 53 -5.65 5.86 -1.04
N LEU A 54 -6.33 6.36 -2.08
CA LEU A 54 -5.74 6.59 -3.39
C LEU A 54 -5.62 8.08 -3.64
N GLN A 55 -4.52 8.46 -4.28
CA GLN A 55 -4.29 9.81 -4.77
C GLN A 55 -3.83 9.71 -6.23
N ASN A 56 -4.47 10.47 -7.13
CA ASN A 56 -4.02 10.55 -8.51
C ASN A 56 -2.78 11.46 -8.64
N PHE A 57 -2.17 11.50 -9.83
CA PHE A 57 -1.00 12.34 -10.10
C PHE A 57 -1.28 13.84 -9.93
N ASP A 58 -2.55 14.25 -10.05
CA ASP A 58 -3.01 15.63 -9.90
C ASP A 58 -3.32 16.00 -8.44
N GLY A 59 -3.11 15.06 -7.51
CA GLY A 59 -3.29 15.26 -6.06
C GLY A 59 -4.72 15.04 -5.55
N GLU A 60 -5.65 14.63 -6.41
CA GLU A 60 -7.04 14.35 -6.05
C GLU A 60 -7.18 12.98 -5.38
N ARG A 61 -7.98 12.94 -4.31
CA ARG A 61 -8.22 11.73 -3.52
C ARG A 61 -9.36 10.93 -4.12
N VAL A 62 -9.06 9.74 -4.64
CA VAL A 62 -10.07 8.82 -5.16
C VAL A 62 -10.41 7.80 -4.08
N THR A 63 -11.70 7.62 -3.80
CA THR A 63 -12.16 6.60 -2.86
C THR A 63 -12.52 5.35 -3.66
N TYR A 64 -11.80 4.25 -3.43
CA TYR A 64 -12.14 2.91 -3.93
C TYR A 64 -12.94 2.19 -2.84
N PRO A 65 -14.02 1.45 -3.13
CA PRO A 65 -14.31 0.73 -4.36
C PRO A 65 -15.01 1.54 -5.46
N VAL A 66 -14.58 1.34 -6.71
CA VAL A 66 -15.52 1.37 -7.83
C VAL A 66 -16.42 0.16 -7.61
N SER A 67 -17.72 0.40 -7.39
CA SER A 67 -18.74 -0.64 -7.28
C SER A 67 -18.52 -1.70 -8.38
N LEU A 68 -18.39 -2.96 -8.00
CA LEU A 68 -18.35 -4.11 -8.93
C LEU A 68 -19.65 -4.21 -9.73
#